data_AF-A0A0J1CK58-F1
#
_entry.id   AF-A0A0J1CK58-F1
#
_cell.length_a   1.000
_cell.length_b   1.000
_cell.length_c   1.000
_cell.angle_alpha   90.00
_cell.angle_beta   90.00
_cell.angle_gamma   90.00
#
_symmetry.space_group_name_H-M   'P 1'
#
loop_
_entity.id
_entity.type
_entity.pdbx_description
1 polymer ?
#
loop_
_entity_poly.entity_id
_entity_poly.type
_entity_poly.pdbx_seq_one_letter_code
_entity_poly.pdbx_strand_id
1 'polypeptide(L)'
;MSKREKTPAEIEHEFDSAEVPSANIKAMRPFSELLEKKRMGRPPKDNPKVLVTSRYDADIIERFRAQGDGWQTRMNDALRTYLKEHPL
;
A
#
# COMPACT_ATOMS: atom_id res chain seq x y z
N MET A 1 -54.56 15.24 2.79
CA MET A 1 -54.23 13.81 2.62
C MET A 1 -52.82 13.60 3.13
N SER A 2 -52.69 12.88 4.25
CA SER A 2 -51.44 12.79 5.01
C SER A 2 -50.46 11.84 4.32
N LYS A 3 -49.28 12.36 3.96
CA LYS A 3 -48.18 11.59 3.38
C LYS A 3 -47.57 10.77 4.53
N ARG A 4 -47.80 9.46 4.57
CA ARG A 4 -47.16 8.59 5.58
C ARG A 4 -45.66 8.60 5.32
N GLU A 5 -44.88 8.98 6.31
CA GLU A 5 -43.44 8.81 6.32
C GLU A 5 -43.13 7.31 6.52
N LYS A 6 -42.34 6.73 5.60
CA LYS A 6 -41.90 5.33 5.68
C LYS A 6 -40.89 5.16 6.82
N THR A 7 -40.90 3.99 7.44
CA THR A 7 -40.03 3.68 8.59
C THR A 7 -38.59 3.37 8.15
N PRO A 8 -37.56 3.59 9.00
CA PRO A 8 -36.15 3.43 8.62
C PRO A 8 -35.76 2.06 8.06
N ALA A 9 -36.43 0.98 8.51
CA ALA A 9 -36.18 -0.39 8.04
C ALA A 9 -36.67 -0.64 6.60
N GLU A 10 -37.66 0.11 6.12
CA GLU A 10 -38.16 0.00 4.74
C GLU A 10 -37.20 0.64 3.72
N ILE A 11 -36.27 1.48 4.18
CA ILE A 11 -35.31 2.21 3.34
C ILE A 11 -34.08 1.35 3.00
N GLU A 12 -33.71 0.41 3.88
CA GLU A 12 -32.49 -0.42 3.72
C GLU A 12 -32.64 -1.51 2.64
N HIS A 13 -33.83 -2.07 2.46
CA HIS A 13 -34.05 -3.19 1.53
C HIS A 13 -34.29 -2.76 0.07
N GLU A 14 -34.41 -1.46 -0.18
CA GLU A 14 -34.68 -0.86 -1.50
C GLU A 14 -33.38 -0.45 -2.22
N PHE A 15 -32.24 -0.48 -1.53
CA PHE A 15 -30.92 -0.10 -2.08
C PHE A 15 -30.31 -1.17 -3.00
N ASP A 16 -30.64 -2.45 -2.78
CA ASP A 16 -30.07 -3.59 -3.51
C ASP A 16 -30.79 -3.89 -4.84
N SER A 17 -32.03 -3.40 -5.00
CA SER A 17 -32.88 -3.64 -6.17
C SER A 17 -33.24 -2.37 -6.94
N ALA A 18 -32.55 -1.25 -6.70
CA ALA A 18 -32.72 -0.05 -7.50
C ALA A 18 -32.24 -0.32 -8.93
N GLU A 19 -33.18 -0.56 -9.84
CA GLU A 19 -32.90 -0.64 -11.27
C GLU A 19 -32.18 0.63 -11.71
N VAL A 20 -30.94 0.49 -12.18
CA VAL A 20 -30.18 1.62 -12.69
C VAL A 20 -30.89 2.12 -13.95
N PRO A 21 -31.43 3.36 -13.96
CA PRO A 21 -32.08 3.89 -15.15
C PRO A 21 -31.12 3.87 -16.34
N SER A 22 -31.59 3.51 -17.53
CA SER A 22 -30.75 3.39 -18.74
C SER A 22 -29.97 4.67 -19.09
N ALA A 23 -30.52 5.84 -18.73
CA ALA A 23 -29.82 7.12 -18.82
C ALA A 23 -28.54 7.18 -17.96
N ASN A 24 -28.54 6.54 -16.79
CA ASN A 24 -27.38 6.45 -15.89
C ASN A 24 -26.34 5.46 -16.42
N ILE A 25 -26.76 4.36 -17.05
CA ILE A 25 -25.85 3.39 -17.68
C ILE A 25 -25.03 4.07 -18.79
N LYS A 26 -25.65 4.95 -19.58
CA LYS A 26 -24.97 5.71 -20.65
C LYS A 26 -23.97 6.74 -20.10
N ALA A 27 -24.14 7.18 -18.85
CA ALA A 27 -23.26 8.14 -18.18
C ALA A 27 -22.15 7.47 -17.35
N MET A 28 -22.18 6.13 -17.20
CA MET A 28 -21.11 5.40 -16.52
C MET A 28 -19.84 5.40 -17.37
N ARG A 29 -18.71 5.70 -16.72
CA ARG A 29 -17.39 5.58 -17.36
C ARG A 29 -16.88 4.15 -17.24
N PRO A 30 -16.25 3.59 -18.29
CA PRO A 30 -15.64 2.28 -18.21
C PRO A 30 -14.52 2.28 -17.17
N PHE A 31 -14.35 1.15 -16.48
CA PHE A 31 -13.33 1.02 -15.42
C PHE A 31 -11.90 1.28 -15.93
N SER A 32 -11.64 1.01 -17.22
CA SER A 32 -10.37 1.30 -17.89
C SER A 32 -9.99 2.79 -17.87
N GLU A 33 -10.95 3.69 -18.05
CA GLU A 33 -10.72 5.15 -17.98
C GLU A 33 -10.32 5.64 -16.58
N LEU A 34 -10.67 4.90 -15.52
CA LEU A 34 -10.24 5.20 -14.16
C LEU A 34 -8.80 4.75 -13.88
N LEU A 35 -8.37 3.66 -14.50
CA LEU A 35 -7.03 3.11 -14.34
C LEU A 35 -5.96 3.97 -15.01
N GLU A 36 -6.27 4.59 -16.16
CA GLU A 36 -5.34 5.47 -16.88
C GLU A 36 -4.97 6.73 -16.08
N LYS A 37 -5.88 7.22 -15.23
CA LYS A 37 -5.70 8.49 -14.51
C LYS A 37 -5.09 8.35 -13.12
N LYS A 38 -4.97 7.14 -12.58
CA LYS A 38 -4.55 6.93 -11.19
C LYS A 38 -3.35 5.99 -11.16
N ARG A 39 -2.14 6.57 -11.13
CA ARG A 39 -0.94 5.85 -10.63
C ARG A 39 -1.15 5.59 -9.15
N MET A 40 -1.92 4.55 -8.84
CA MET A 40 -2.15 4.08 -7.48
C MET A 40 -0.83 3.51 -6.96
N GLY A 41 -0.13 4.27 -6.10
CA GLY A 41 1.12 3.81 -5.51
C GLY A 41 1.83 4.89 -4.69
N ARG A 42 2.69 4.46 -3.76
CA ARG A 42 3.65 5.35 -3.11
C ARG A 42 4.53 5.98 -4.20
N PRO A 43 4.81 7.30 -4.15
CA PRO A 43 5.76 7.92 -5.05
C PRO A 43 7.08 7.13 -5.11
N PRO A 44 7.67 6.94 -6.30
CA PRO A 44 8.98 6.31 -6.42
C PRO A 44 9.99 6.99 -5.51
N LYS A 45 10.79 6.21 -4.79
CA LYS A 45 11.88 6.75 -3.97
C LYS A 45 13.09 6.98 -4.89
N ASP A 46 13.73 8.15 -4.79
CA ASP A 46 14.89 8.49 -5.62
C ASP A 46 16.04 7.49 -5.48
N ASN A 47 16.26 6.99 -4.25
CA ASN A 47 17.28 5.99 -3.94
C ASN A 47 16.68 4.82 -3.16
N PRO A 48 16.12 3.81 -3.85
CA PRO A 48 15.62 2.59 -3.21
C PRO A 48 16.79 1.73 -2.71
N LYS A 49 16.52 0.84 -1.74
CA LYS A 49 17.49 -0.19 -1.36
C LYS A 49 17.62 -1.17 -2.51
N VAL A 50 18.85 -1.53 -2.87
CA VAL A 50 19.11 -2.57 -3.88
C VAL A 50 19.09 -3.93 -3.20
N LEU A 51 18.30 -4.87 -3.73
CA LEU A 51 18.32 -6.26 -3.27
C LEU A 51 19.53 -6.96 -3.89
N VAL A 52 20.43 -7.45 -3.05
CA VAL A 52 21.63 -8.18 -3.46
C VAL A 52 21.68 -9.51 -2.71
N THR A 53 21.99 -10.59 -3.42
CA THR A 53 22.22 -11.90 -2.80
C THR A 53 23.67 -12.00 -2.36
N SER A 54 23.92 -11.89 -1.06
CA SER A 54 25.24 -12.05 -0.46
C SER A 54 25.20 -13.09 0.67
N ARG A 55 26.33 -13.76 0.89
CA ARG A 55 26.53 -14.64 2.04
C ARG A 55 27.37 -13.90 3.09
N TYR A 56 26.95 -14.00 4.34
CA TYR A 56 27.65 -13.46 5.49
C TYR A 56 28.03 -14.62 6.42
N ASP A 57 29.08 -14.43 7.22
CA ASP A 57 29.42 -15.38 8.26
C ASP A 57 28.30 -15.48 9.30
N ALA A 58 28.09 -16.69 9.82
CA ALA A 58 26.97 -16.99 10.71
C ALA A 58 27.05 -16.20 12.02
N ASP A 59 28.25 -16.06 12.59
CA ASP A 59 28.50 -15.34 13.84
C ASP A 59 28.17 -13.84 13.72
N ILE A 60 28.45 -13.22 12.57
CA ILE A 60 28.07 -11.83 12.28
C ILE A 60 26.55 -11.70 12.32
N ILE A 61 25.84 -12.57 11.61
CA ILE A 61 24.37 -12.53 11.56
C ILE A 61 23.75 -12.78 12.94
N GLU A 62 24.29 -13.73 13.69
CA GLU A 62 23.84 -14.03 15.06
C GLU A 62 24.01 -12.84 16.00
N ARG A 63 25.16 -12.15 15.96
CA ARG A 63 25.41 -10.95 16.77
C ARG A 63 24.41 -9.83 16.47
N PHE A 64 24.10 -9.59 15.19
CA PHE A 64 23.11 -8.58 14.85
C PHE A 64 21.69 -9.03 15.25
N ARG A 65 21.30 -10.27 14.98
CA ARG A 65 19.99 -10.82 15.37
C ARG A 65 19.75 -10.77 16.87
N ALA A 66 20.78 -10.99 17.69
CA ALA A 66 20.70 -10.91 19.15
C ALA A 66 20.31 -9.51 19.66
N GLN A 67 20.48 -8.46 18.85
CA GLN A 67 20.04 -7.10 19.19
C GLN A 67 18.51 -6.90 19.03
N GLY A 68 17.78 -7.93 18.57
CA GLY A 68 16.33 -7.89 18.38
C GLY A 68 15.89 -7.21 17.09
N ASP A 69 14.68 -6.64 17.11
CA ASP A 69 14.06 -6.04 15.94
C ASP A 69 14.91 -4.92 15.34
N GLY A 70 14.88 -4.81 14.01
CA GLY A 70 15.66 -3.81 13.27
C GLY A 70 17.15 -4.15 13.09
N TRP A 71 17.57 -5.39 13.39
CA TRP A 71 18.97 -5.81 13.24
C TRP A 71 19.54 -5.63 11.82
N GLN A 72 18.71 -5.81 10.79
CA GLN A 72 19.12 -5.56 9.40
C GLN A 72 19.40 -4.08 9.13
N THR A 73 18.62 -3.18 9.75
CA THR A 73 18.86 -1.73 9.65
C THR A 73 20.16 -1.38 10.36
N ARG A 74 20.40 -1.90 11.57
CA ARG A 74 21.67 -1.70 12.29
C ARG A 74 22.87 -2.24 11.52
N MET A 75 22.75 -3.41 10.88
CA MET A 75 23.78 -3.95 10.00
C MET A 75 24.06 -3.03 8.80
N ASN A 76 23.01 -2.52 8.16
CA ASN A 76 23.17 -1.57 7.07
C ASN A 76 23.85 -0.26 7.52
N ASP A 77 23.52 0.23 8.72
CA ASP A 77 24.12 1.45 9.26
C ASP A 77 25.60 1.24 9.63
N ALA A 78 25.96 0.06 10.15
CA ALA A 78 27.35 -0.32 10.35
C ALA A 78 28.16 -0.30 9.05
N LEU A 79 27.59 -0.82 7.95
CA LEU A 79 28.23 -0.75 6.62
C LEU A 79 28.39 0.70 6.14
N ARG A 80 27.41 1.58 6.41
CA ARG A 80 27.54 3.01 6.09
C ARG A 80 28.64 3.68 6.90
N THR A 81 28.76 3.36 8.18
CA THR A 81 29.84 3.87 9.04
C THR A 81 31.20 3.40 8.55
N TYR A 82 31.34 2.11 8.23
CA TYR A 82 32.57 1.56 7.67
C TYR A 82 33.04 2.33 6.43
N LEU A 83 32.13 2.62 5.47
CA LEU A 83 32.46 3.38 4.26
C LEU A 83 32.83 4.86 4.53
N LYS A 84 32.32 5.46 5.61
CA LYS A 84 32.70 6.82 6.02
C LYS A 84 34.10 6.85 6.62
N GLU A 85 34.43 5.84 7.42
CA GLU A 85 35.73 5.71 8.10
C GLU A 85 36.83 5.22 7.15
N HIS A 86 36.45 4.40 6.16
CA HIS A 86 37.35 3.79 5.18
C HIS A 86 36.87 4.16 3.77
N PRO A 87 37.20 5.38 3.30
CA PRO A 87 36.92 5.74 1.91
C PRO A 87 37.70 4.82 0.97
N LEU A 88 36.98 4.22 0.01
CA LEU A 88 37.51 3.33 -1.02
C LEU A 88 38.00 4.12 -2.24
#